data_AF-A0A8S0H198-F1
#
_entry.id   AF-A0A8S0H198-F1
#
_cell.length_a   1.000
_cell.length_b   1.000
_cell.length_c   1.000
_cell.angle_alpha   90.00
_cell.angle_beta   90.00
_cell.angle_gamma   90.00
#
_symmetry.space_group_name_H-M   'P 1'
#
loop_
_entity.id
_entity.type
_entity.pdbx_description
1 polymer ?
#
loop_
_entity_poly.entity_id
_entity_poly.type
_entity_poly.pdbx_seq_one_letter_code
_entity_poly.pdbx_strand_id
1 'polypeptide(L)'
;MASQIRDALSHFGSAVLSERELEIARLILRGFSSKAMAERLKISPDTIKVHRRHLYAKLDISSQPELFSLFIQSLGHDLENP
;
A
#
# COMPACT_ATOMS: atom_id res chain seq x y z
N MET A 1 13.06 14.92 4.23
CA MET A 1 11.86 14.72 3.40
C MET A 1 11.93 13.47 2.52
N ALA A 2 12.79 13.37 1.50
CA ALA A 2 12.78 12.19 0.62
C ALA A 2 13.14 10.85 1.30
N SER A 3 13.97 10.86 2.36
CA SER A 3 14.24 9.66 3.17
C SER A 3 13.02 9.24 3.99
N GLN A 4 12.42 10.19 4.72
CA GLN A 4 11.24 9.95 5.57
C GLN A 4 10.09 9.29 4.80
N ILE A 5 9.82 9.72 3.55
CA ILE A 5 8.76 9.09 2.73
C ILE A 5 9.13 7.65 2.35
N ARG A 6 10.40 7.35 2.09
CA ARG A 6 10.85 5.98 1.81
C ARG A 6 10.73 5.08 3.03
N ASP A 7 11.08 5.61 4.19
CA ASP A 7 11.03 4.88 5.46
C ASP A 7 9.57 4.62 5.86
N ALA A 8 8.67 5.59 5.72
CA ALA A 8 7.25 5.36 5.92
C ALA A 8 6.68 4.33 4.93
N LEU A 9 7.08 4.37 3.66
CA LEU A 9 6.67 3.38 2.66
C LEU A 9 7.18 1.96 2.97
N SER A 10 8.31 1.80 3.66
CA SER A 10 8.82 0.48 4.03
C SER A 10 8.06 -0.12 5.20
N HIS A 11 7.59 0.70 6.15
CA HIS A 11 6.93 0.22 7.36
C HIS A 11 5.40 0.18 7.27
N PHE A 12 4.78 0.98 6.39
CA PHE A 12 3.32 1.07 6.25
C PHE A 12 2.65 -0.30 6.05
N GLY A 13 1.75 -0.65 6.97
CA GLY A 13 0.96 -1.88 6.93
C GLY A 13 1.73 -3.17 7.22
N SER A 14 3.03 -3.11 7.56
CA SER A 14 3.89 -4.29 7.78
C SER A 14 3.41 -5.24 8.88
N ALA A 15 2.67 -4.73 9.86
CA ALA A 15 2.14 -5.52 10.97
C ALA A 15 0.88 -6.35 10.61
N VAL A 16 0.18 -6.02 9.51
CA VAL A 16 -1.15 -6.60 9.21
C VAL A 16 -1.20 -7.23 7.81
N LEU A 17 -0.42 -6.72 6.87
CA LEU A 17 -0.42 -7.15 5.48
C LEU A 17 0.57 -8.29 5.24
N SER A 18 0.18 -9.23 4.37
CA SER A 18 1.11 -10.23 3.83
C SER A 18 2.13 -9.57 2.91
N GLU A 19 3.23 -10.28 2.62
CA GLU A 19 4.28 -9.79 1.71
C GLU A 19 3.75 -9.33 0.35
N ARG A 20 2.81 -10.09 -0.24
CA ARG A 20 2.22 -9.75 -1.53
C ARG A 20 1.27 -8.55 -1.45
N GLU A 21 0.52 -8.43 -0.36
CA GLU A 21 -0.34 -7.26 -0.14
C GLU A 21 0.50 -5.99 0.10
N LEU A 22 1.61 -6.10 0.84
CA LEU A 22 2.58 -5.01 1.02
C LEU A 22 3.18 -4.57 -0.30
N GLU A 23 3.60 -5.51 -1.15
CA GLU A 23 4.12 -5.20 -2.48
C GLU A 23 3.09 -4.43 -3.31
N ILE A 24 1.83 -4.87 -3.31
CA ILE A 24 0.74 -4.20 -4.03
C ILE A 24 0.42 -2.82 -3.44
N ALA A 25 0.33 -2.69 -2.12
CA ALA A 25 0.11 -1.40 -1.45
C ALA A 25 1.20 -0.38 -1.84
N ARG A 26 2.48 -0.80 -1.80
CA ARG A 26 3.61 0.04 -2.20
C ARG A 26 3.56 0.46 -3.66
N LEU A 27 3.14 -0.43 -4.56
CA LEU A 27 2.99 -0.08 -5.98
C LEU A 27 1.84 0.91 -6.19
N ILE A 28 0.71 0.74 -5.50
CA ILE A 28 -0.40 1.70 -5.55
C ILE A 28 0.05 3.08 -5.07
N LEU A 29 0.73 3.15 -3.92
CA LEU A 29 1.24 4.41 -3.35
C LEU A 29 2.31 5.08 -4.23
N ARG A 30 2.98 4.31 -5.08
CA ARG A 30 3.90 4.82 -6.13
C ARG A 30 3.20 5.22 -7.43
N GLY A 31 1.87 5.11 -7.50
CA GLY A 31 1.07 5.52 -8.66
C GLY A 31 0.93 4.48 -9.77
N PHE A 32 1.24 3.20 -9.52
CA PHE A 32 1.07 2.16 -10.53
C PHE A 32 -0.41 1.82 -10.75
N SER A 33 -0.80 1.68 -12.01
CA SER A 33 -2.13 1.17 -12.39
C SER A 33 -2.22 -0.34 -12.17
N SER A 34 -3.44 -0.88 -12.07
CA SER A 34 -3.65 -2.34 -11.95
C SER A 34 -2.99 -3.13 -13.07
N LYS A 35 -3.00 -2.58 -14.30
CA LYS A 35 -2.34 -3.21 -15.47
C LYS A 35 -0.82 -3.20 -15.32
N ALA A 36 -0.24 -2.06 -14.95
CA ALA A 36 1.20 -1.95 -14.74
C ALA A 36 1.69 -2.85 -13.58
N MET A 37 0.91 -2.98 -12.52
CA MET A 37 1.20 -3.92 -11.43
C MET A 37 1.13 -5.38 -11.90
N ALA A 38 0.10 -5.75 -12.66
CA ALA A 38 -0.04 -7.10 -13.22
C ALA A 38 1.16 -7.50 -14.10
N GLU A 39 1.57 -6.60 -15.01
CA GLU A 39 2.75 -6.78 -15.86
C GLU A 39 4.03 -6.91 -15.03
N ARG A 40 4.23 -6.01 -14.06
CA ARG A 40 5.42 -6.00 -13.20
C ARG A 40 5.54 -7.26 -12.35
N LEU A 41 4.43 -7.72 -11.78
CA LEU A 41 4.37 -8.86 -10.89
C LEU A 41 4.18 -10.19 -11.63
N LYS A 42 4.04 -10.16 -12.96
CA LYS A 42 3.79 -11.32 -13.83
C LYS A 42 2.57 -12.14 -13.38
N ILE A 43 1.48 -11.46 -13.02
CA ILE A 43 0.20 -12.06 -12.61
C ILE A 43 -0.95 -11.42 -13.37
N SER A 44 -2.15 -12.01 -13.28
CA SER A 44 -3.32 -11.47 -13.98
C SER A 44 -3.86 -10.19 -13.31
N PRO A 45 -4.51 -9.28 -14.07
CA PRO A 45 -5.23 -8.15 -13.48
C PRO A 45 -6.31 -8.55 -12.48
N ASP A 46 -6.92 -9.73 -12.63
CA ASP A 46 -7.91 -10.23 -11.68
C ASP A 46 -7.27 -10.69 -10.38
N THR A 47 -6.08 -11.29 -10.43
CA THR A 47 -5.27 -11.59 -9.24
C THR A 47 -4.93 -10.31 -8.48
N ILE A 48 -4.59 -9.22 -9.18
CA ILE A 48 -4.41 -7.90 -8.56
C ILE A 48 -5.68 -7.43 -7.85
N LYS A 49 -6.87 -7.57 -8.47
CA LYS A 49 -8.15 -7.19 -7.84
C LYS A 49 -8.39 -7.97 -6.55
N VAL A 50 -8.12 -9.28 -6.54
CA VAL A 50 -8.27 -10.13 -5.34
C VAL A 50 -7.35 -9.66 -4.22
N HIS A 51 -6.07 -9.45 -4.52
CA HIS A 51 -5.14 -8.93 -3.52
C HIS A 51 -5.51 -7.54 -3.01
N ARG A 52 -5.99 -6.64 -3.87
CA ARG A 52 -6.49 -5.32 -3.45
C ARG A 52 -7.67 -5.43 -2.50
N ARG A 53 -8.61 -6.34 -2.76
CA ARG A 53 -9.74 -6.60 -1.86
C ARG A 53 -9.27 -7.07 -0.49
N HIS A 54 -8.32 -8.01 -0.44
CA HIS A 54 -7.79 -8.51 0.84
C HIS A 54 -6.97 -7.46 1.58
N LEU A 55 -6.11 -6.72 0.86
CA LEU A 55 -5.39 -5.55 1.36
C LEU A 55 -6.34 -4.54 2.01
N TYR A 56 -7.41 -4.16 1.33
CA TYR A 56 -8.37 -3.18 1.82
C TYR A 56 -9.13 -3.69 3.04
N ALA A 57 -9.60 -4.93 3.01
CA ALA A 57 -10.26 -5.55 4.15
C ALA A 57 -9.36 -5.61 5.41
N LYS A 58 -8.05 -5.89 5.23
CA LYS A 58 -7.08 -5.93 6.33
C LYS A 58 -6.75 -4.56 6.92
N LEU A 59 -6.83 -3.51 6.10
CA LEU A 59 -6.63 -2.12 6.53
C LEU A 59 -7.92 -1.44 6.99
N ASP A 60 -9.05 -2.16 6.99
CA ASP A 60 -10.38 -1.64 7.28
C ASP A 60 -10.76 -0.42 6.41
N ILE A 61 -10.48 -0.52 5.11
CA ILE A 61 -10.83 0.50 4.11
C ILE A 61 -11.60 -0.11 2.95
N SER A 62 -12.23 0.75 2.16
CA SER A 62 -13.05 0.36 1.00
C SER A 62 -12.48 0.83 -0.33
N SER A 63 -11.53 1.77 -0.32
CA SER A 63 -11.15 2.49 -1.54
C SER A 63 -9.67 2.83 -1.64
N GLN A 64 -9.21 3.10 -2.88
CA GLN A 64 -7.84 3.59 -3.10
C GLN A 64 -7.59 4.97 -2.49
N PRO A 65 -8.51 5.96 -2.58
CA PRO A 65 -8.33 7.22 -1.87
C PRO A 65 -8.16 7.04 -0.35
N GLU A 66 -8.90 6.14 0.29
CA GLU A 66 -8.71 5.82 1.71
C GLU A 66 -7.33 5.24 2.01
N LEU A 67 -6.78 4.39 1.14
CA LEU A 67 -5.39 3.92 1.27
C LEU A 67 -4.39 5.08 1.28
N PHE A 68 -4.57 6.06 0.39
CA PHE A 68 -3.74 7.27 0.37
C PHE A 68 -3.93 8.11 1.64
N SER A 69 -5.17 8.30 2.09
CA SER A 69 -5.47 9.02 3.33
C SER A 69 -4.81 8.37 4.54
N LEU A 70 -4.92 7.04 4.69
CA LEU A 70 -4.25 6.30 5.77
C LEU A 70 -2.74 6.44 5.71
N PHE A 71 -2.14 6.33 4.51
CA PHE A 71 -0.71 6.52 4.34
C PHE A 71 -0.27 7.94 4.72
N ILE A 72 -1.00 8.97 4.31
CA ILE A 72 -0.69 10.37 4.67
C ILE A 72 -0.83 10.59 6.18
N GLN A 73 -1.85 9.99 6.82
CA GLN A 73 -2.01 10.05 8.28
C GLN A 73 -0.85 9.37 9.01
N SER A 74 -0.35 8.23 8.50
CA SER A 74 0.81 7.59 9.12
C SER A 74 2.08 8.43 9.03
N LEU A 75 2.24 9.25 7.97
CA LEU A 75 3.37 10.20 7.87
C LEU A 75 3.33 11.27 8.97
N GLY A 76 2.15 11.62 9.48
CA GLY A 76 1.99 12.56 10.59
C GLY A 76 2.20 11.90 11.96
N HIS A 77 1.91 10.61 12.08
CA HIS A 77 2.02 9.87 13.34
C HIS A 77 3.48 9.48 13.70
N ASP A 78 4.36 9.41 12.69
CA ASP A 78 5.82 9.25 12.89
C ASP A 78 6.48 10.51 13.50
N LEU A 79 5.74 11.60 13.74
CA LEU A 79 6.22 12.79 14.45
C LEU A 79 6.09 12.69 15.98
N GLU A 80 5.39 11.69 16.50
CA GLU A 80 5.13 11.53 17.95
C GLU A 80 5.80 10.30 18.58
N ASN A 81 6.60 9.52 17.85
CA ASN A 81 7.39 8.44 18.43
C ASN A 81 8.89 8.72 18.28
N PRO A 82 9.57 9.18 19.36
CA PRO A 82 11.01 9.44 19.35
C PRO A 82 11.87 8.17 19.24
#